data_AF-A0A7X5VDB2-F1
#
_entry.id   AF-A0A7X5VDB2-F1
#
_cell.length_a   1.000
_cell.length_b   1.000
_cell.length_c   1.000
_cell.angle_alpha   90.00
_cell.angle_beta   90.00
_cell.angle_gamma   90.00
#
_symmetry.space_group_name_H-M   'P 1'
#
loop_
_entity.id
_entity.type
_entity.pdbx_description
1 polymer ?
#
loop_
_entity_poly.entity_id
_entity_poly.type
_entity_poly.pdbx_seq_one_letter_code
_entity_poly.pdbx_strand_id
1 'polypeptide(L)'
;MQHIRDLDELLATHQRLIDRAGECGYRLERAYIHTHVALDTVRGLLSALMESHGAPLVVPTLHHLWMLGNPLQIREYLLHSGHQVLIAYEPAERTC
;
A
#
# COMPACT_ATOMS: atom_id res chain seq x y z
N MET A 1 -14.51 12.43 -19.77
CA MET A 1 -15.27 11.45 -18.95
C MET A 1 -14.40 10.34 -18.36
N GLN A 2 -13.17 10.08 -18.83
CA GLN A 2 -12.25 9.09 -18.23
C GLN A 2 -11.69 9.53 -16.87
N HIS A 3 -11.21 10.78 -16.76
CA HIS A 3 -10.67 11.34 -15.50
C HIS A 3 -11.59 11.27 -14.27
N ILE A 4 -12.91 11.25 -14.46
CA ILE A 4 -13.87 11.17 -13.34
C ILE A 4 -13.92 9.74 -12.80
N ARG A 5 -13.87 8.72 -13.68
CA ARG A 5 -13.80 7.31 -13.26
C ARG A 5 -12.49 7.00 -12.55
N ASP A 6 -11.38 7.55 -13.04
CA ASP A 6 -10.06 7.34 -12.42
C ASP A 6 -10.02 7.94 -11.00
N LEU A 7 -10.72 9.05 -10.77
CA LEU A 7 -10.82 9.67 -9.45
C LEU A 7 -11.73 8.87 -8.51
N ASP A 8 -12.87 8.39 -8.99
CA ASP A 8 -13.79 7.57 -8.19
C ASP A 8 -13.12 6.24 -7.76
N GLU A 9 -12.38 5.59 -8.66
CA GLU A 9 -11.60 4.38 -8.36
C GLU A 9 -10.47 4.66 -7.35
N LEU A 10 -9.79 5.81 -7.48
CA LEU A 10 -8.76 6.24 -6.54
C LEU A 10 -9.35 6.49 -5.14
N LEU A 11 -10.49 7.18 -5.05
CA LEU A 11 -11.18 7.45 -3.80
C LEU A 11 -11.69 6.16 -3.15
N ALA A 12 -12.27 5.25 -3.93
CA ALA A 12 -12.70 3.94 -3.44
C ALA A 12 -11.52 3.11 -2.92
N THR A 13 -10.40 3.13 -3.65
CA THR A 13 -9.15 2.47 -3.22
C THR A 13 -8.64 3.07 -1.93
N HIS A 14 -8.56 4.40 -1.84
CA HIS A 14 -8.09 5.09 -0.66
C HIS A 14 -8.96 4.78 0.58
N GLN A 15 -10.29 4.80 0.42
CA GLN A 15 -11.20 4.42 1.49
C GLN A 15 -10.96 2.96 1.93
N ARG A 16 -10.76 2.04 0.98
CA ARG A 16 -10.49 0.64 1.31
C ARG A 16 -9.17 0.46 2.06
N LEU A 17 -8.14 1.26 1.77
CA LEU A 17 -6.89 1.27 2.54
C LEU A 17 -7.11 1.76 3.98
N ILE A 18 -7.91 2.81 4.17
CA ILE A 18 -8.30 3.32 5.51
C ILE A 18 -9.03 2.23 6.28
N ASP A 19 -10.04 1.61 5.67
CA ASP A 19 -10.83 0.56 6.32
C ASP A 19 -9.93 -0.61 6.73
N ARG A 20 -9.04 -1.06 5.84
CA ARG A 20 -8.11 -2.15 6.13
C ARG A 20 -7.14 -1.82 7.27
N ALA A 21 -6.64 -0.59 7.32
CA ALA A 21 -5.83 -0.13 8.44
C ALA A 21 -6.64 -0.18 9.75
N GLY A 22 -7.88 0.32 9.71
CA GLY A 22 -8.78 0.38 10.86
C GLY A 22 -9.18 -0.99 11.39
N GLU A 23 -9.47 -1.96 10.51
CA GLU A 23 -9.72 -3.36 10.86
C GLU A 23 -8.57 -3.98 11.66
N CYS A 24 -7.33 -3.53 11.41
CA CYS A 24 -6.13 -3.97 12.12
C CYS A 24 -5.74 -3.08 13.31
N GLY A 25 -6.56 -2.07 13.66
CA GLY A 25 -6.30 -1.17 14.78
C GLY A 25 -5.35 -0.01 14.48
N TYR A 26 -5.07 0.28 13.21
CA TYR A 26 -4.19 1.37 12.77
C TYR A 26 -4.98 2.51 12.13
N ARG A 27 -4.37 3.70 12.10
CA ARG A 27 -4.86 4.86 11.36
C ARG A 27 -3.94 5.15 10.18
N LEU A 28 -4.50 5.32 8.99
CA LEU A 28 -3.72 5.72 7.82
C LEU A 28 -3.27 7.18 7.98
N GLU A 29 -1.96 7.42 8.08
CA GLU A 29 -1.39 8.77 8.24
C GLU A 29 -1.04 9.44 6.92
N ARG A 30 -0.47 8.67 5.99
CA ARG A 30 -0.02 9.17 4.68
C ARG A 30 -0.38 8.15 3.61
N ALA A 31 -0.87 8.61 2.47
CA ALA A 31 -1.13 7.80 1.29
C ALA A 31 -0.24 8.27 0.14
N TYR A 32 0.42 7.32 -0.52
CA TYR A 32 1.30 7.58 -1.64
C TYR A 32 0.64 7.07 -2.91
N ILE A 33 0.30 7.99 -3.80
CA ILE A 33 -0.32 7.66 -5.09
C ILE A 33 0.79 7.65 -6.13
N HIS A 34 0.92 6.52 -6.83
CA HIS A 34 1.88 6.39 -7.92
C HIS A 34 1.20 6.62 -9.27
N THR A 35 1.19 7.88 -9.72
CA THR A 35 0.87 8.22 -11.11
C THR A 35 2.19 8.46 -11.86
N HIS A 36 2.60 7.52 -12.71
CA HIS A 36 3.79 7.59 -13.56
C HIS A 36 5.12 7.96 -12.84
N VAL A 37 5.86 6.94 -12.39
CA VAL A 37 7.33 6.94 -12.16
C VAL A 37 7.91 8.21 -11.53
N ALA A 38 7.28 8.74 -10.47
CA ALA A 38 7.92 9.76 -9.65
C ALA A 38 8.81 9.08 -8.60
N LEU A 39 10.13 9.11 -8.81
CA LEU A 39 11.15 8.68 -7.84
C LEU A 39 10.94 9.33 -6.46
N ASP A 40 10.38 10.54 -6.43
CA ASP A 40 10.05 11.27 -5.21
C ASP A 40 9.01 10.55 -4.34
N THR A 41 8.01 9.91 -4.96
CA THR A 41 6.99 9.14 -4.24
C THR A 41 7.59 7.91 -3.57
N VAL A 42 8.48 7.20 -4.27
CA VAL A 42 9.22 6.05 -3.71
C VAL A 42 10.12 6.48 -2.56
N ARG A 43 10.88 7.56 -2.74
CA ARG A 43 11.77 8.09 -1.69
C ARG A 43 10.97 8.53 -0.47
N GLY A 44 9.86 9.25 -0.66
CA GLY A 44 8.97 9.66 0.43
C GLY A 44 8.41 8.47 1.21
N LEU A 45 7.98 7.41 0.50
CA LEU A 45 7.52 6.17 1.12
C LEU A 45 8.62 5.51 1.97
N LEU A 46 9.82 5.35 1.41
CA LEU A 46 10.94 4.74 2.13
C LEU A 46 11.35 5.56 3.36
N SER A 47 11.42 6.88 3.25
CA SER A 47 11.69 7.76 4.40
C SER A 47 10.62 7.60 5.49
N ALA A 48 9.33 7.58 5.11
CA ALA A 48 8.26 7.38 6.07
C ALA A 48 8.30 6.00 6.75
N LEU A 49 8.69 4.94 6.03
CA LEU A 49 8.87 3.61 6.63
C LEU A 49 10.01 3.61 7.65
N MET A 50 11.13 4.29 7.36
CA MET A 50 12.23 4.41 8.32
C MET A 50 11.83 5.20 9.58
N GLU A 51 11.00 6.23 9.42
CA GLU A 51 10.48 7.06 10.52
C GLU A 51 9.40 6.35 11.36
N SER A 52 8.70 5.37 10.80
CA SER A 52 7.48 4.82 11.41
C SER A 52 7.72 3.73 12.46
N HIS A 53 8.97 3.37 12.75
CA HIS A 53 9.37 2.45 13.83
C HIS A 53 8.51 1.17 13.93
N GLY A 54 8.29 0.48 12.80
CA GLY A 54 7.52 -0.76 12.74
C GLY A 54 6.04 -0.61 12.43
N ALA A 55 5.54 0.61 12.15
CA ALA A 55 4.17 0.77 11.68
C ALA A 55 3.95 0.02 10.35
N PRO A 56 2.75 -0.55 10.14
CA PRO A 56 2.47 -1.35 8.95
C PRO A 56 2.38 -0.50 7.69
N LEU A 57 2.78 -1.09 6.58
CA LEU A 57 2.53 -0.58 5.24
C LEU A 57 1.22 -1.17 4.72
N VAL A 58 0.26 -0.33 4.35
CA VAL A 58 -1.00 -0.76 3.73
C VAL A 58 -0.91 -0.60 2.21
N VAL A 59 -1.19 -1.66 1.46
CA VAL A 59 -1.18 -1.67 -0.01
C VAL A 59 -2.50 -2.24 -0.57
N PRO A 60 -2.94 -1.81 -1.76
CA PRO A 60 -4.14 -2.39 -2.37
C PRO A 60 -3.95 -3.89 -2.63
N THR A 61 -2.89 -4.24 -3.35
CA THR A 61 -2.50 -5.63 -3.65
C THR A 61 -1.00 -5.78 -3.51
N LEU A 62 -0.50 -7.01 -3.36
CA LEU A 62 0.93 -7.27 -3.26
C LEU A 62 1.72 -6.72 -4.47
N HIS A 63 1.12 -6.71 -5.66
CA HIS A 63 1.76 -6.20 -6.88
C HIS A 63 2.20 -4.73 -6.76
N HIS A 64 1.56 -3.94 -5.90
CA HIS A 64 1.91 -2.53 -5.70
C HIS A 64 3.31 -2.34 -5.07
N LEU A 65 3.91 -3.40 -4.50
CA LEU A 65 5.30 -3.37 -4.05
C LEU A 65 6.32 -3.44 -5.20
N TRP A 66 5.89 -3.73 -6.44
CA TRP A 66 6.81 -3.84 -7.59
C TRP A 66 7.70 -2.60 -7.73
N MET A 67 7.15 -1.41 -7.47
CA MET A 67 7.88 -0.14 -7.57
C MET A 67 9.10 -0.05 -6.63
N LEU A 68 9.18 -0.92 -5.61
CA LEU A 68 10.30 -1.03 -4.69
C LEU A 68 11.25 -2.19 -5.03
N GLY A 69 10.83 -3.14 -5.85
CA GLY A 69 11.56 -4.36 -6.18
C GLY A 69 10.64 -5.57 -6.32
N ASN A 70 11.17 -6.78 -6.14
CA ASN A 70 10.34 -7.99 -6.19
C ASN A 70 9.32 -7.99 -5.03
N PRO A 71 7.99 -8.05 -5.29
CA PRO A 71 6.98 -7.90 -4.24
C PRO A 71 7.09 -8.87 -3.06
N LEU A 72 7.47 -10.13 -3.30
CA LEU A 72 7.62 -11.13 -2.24
C LEU A 72 8.84 -10.82 -1.38
N GLN A 73 9.98 -10.51 -2.02
CA GLN A 73 11.21 -10.15 -1.32
C GLN A 73 11.04 -8.87 -0.51
N ILE A 74 10.35 -7.86 -1.04
CA ILE A 74 10.08 -6.60 -0.32
C ILE A 74 9.18 -6.87 0.89
N ARG A 75 8.12 -7.67 0.74
CA ARG A 75 7.26 -8.04 1.87
C ARG A 75 8.05 -8.76 2.97
N GLU A 76 8.89 -9.73 2.59
CA GLU A 76 9.73 -10.46 3.54
C GLU A 76 10.72 -9.51 4.23
N TYR A 77 11.39 -8.64 3.47
CA TYR A 77 12.33 -7.67 4.02
C TYR A 77 11.67 -6.72 5.03
N LEU A 78 10.48 -6.18 4.70
CA LEU A 78 9.72 -5.33 5.59
C LEU A 78 9.35 -6.07 6.88
N LEU A 79 8.92 -7.33 6.77
CA LEU A 79 8.57 -8.16 7.93
C LEU A 79 9.79 -8.38 8.85
N HIS A 80 10.95 -8.72 8.29
CA HIS A 80 12.19 -8.88 9.06
C HIS A 80 12.66 -7.56 9.69
N SER A 81 12.30 -6.43 9.09
CA SER A 81 12.58 -5.09 9.60
C SER A 81 11.54 -4.59 10.61
N GLY A 82 10.57 -5.44 11.00
CA GLY A 82 9.54 -5.11 11.99
C GLY A 82 8.29 -4.43 11.43
N HIS A 83 8.18 -4.29 10.10
CA HIS A 83 7.03 -3.70 9.43
C HIS A 83 6.12 -4.79 8.85
N GLN A 84 4.84 -4.79 9.22
CA GLN A 84 3.86 -5.65 8.57
C GLN A 84 3.40 -5.03 7.24
N VAL A 85 3.03 -5.88 6.27
CA VAL A 85 2.37 -5.43 5.04
C VAL A 85 0.91 -5.89 5.06
N LEU A 86 0.00 -4.94 5.13
CA LEU A 86 -1.44 -5.15 5.11
C LEU A 86 -1.96 -5.03 3.68
N ILE A 87 -2.65 -6.06 3.20
CA ILE A 87 -3.24 -6.09 1.86
C ILE A 87 -4.73 -5.81 1.99
N ALA A 88 -5.24 -4.85 1.21
CA ALA A 88 -6.62 -4.37 1.31
C ALA A 88 -7.60 -5.10 0.37
N TYR A 89 -7.11 -5.60 -0.75
CA TYR A 89 -7.84 -6.48 -1.65
C TYR A 89 -7.22 -7.88 -1.58
N GLU A 90 -7.93 -8.80 -0.93
CA GLU A 90 -7.58 -10.21 -1.01
C GLU A 90 -7.73 -10.69 -2.46
N PRO A 91 -6.84 -11.56 -2.96
CA PRO A 91 -7.09 -12.20 -4.24
C PRO A 91 -8.44 -12.91 -4.12
N ALA A 92 -9.35 -12.64 -5.08
CA ALA A 92 -10.66 -13.28 -5.09
C ALA A 92 -10.46 -14.78 -4.83
N GLU A 93 -11.03 -15.27 -3.72
CA GLU A 93 -11.01 -16.69 -3.40
C GLU A 93 -11.52 -17.40 -4.65
N ARG A 94 -10.64 -18.14 -5.32
CA ARG A 94 -11.08 -19.10 -6.31
C ARG A 94 -11.82 -20.16 -5.51
N THR A 95 -13.13 -19.99 -5.38
CA THR A 95 -14.04 -21.08 -5.05
C THR A 95 -13.81 -22.15 -6.11
N CYS A 96 -13.03 -23.16 -5.75
CA CYS A 96 -12.98 -24.44 -6.43
C CYS A 96 -14.04 -25.36 -5.83
#